data_AF-A0A0G4LEJ8-F1
#
_entry.id   AF-A0A0G4LEJ8-F1
#
_cell.length_a   1.000
_cell.length_b   1.000
_cell.length_c   1.000
_cell.angle_alpha   90.00
_cell.angle_beta   90.00
_cell.angle_gamma   90.00
#
_symmetry.space_group_name_H-M   'P 1'
#
loop_
_entity.id
_entity.type
_entity.pdbx_description
1 polymer ?
#
loop_
_entity_poly.entity_id
_entity_poly.type
_entity_poly.pdbx_seq_one_letter_code
_entity_poly.pdbx_strand_id
1 'polypeptide(L)'
;MGGALALFAVNLIAGSLYEGSRAHPDRASQFAPVAVAMLFLFNLSYAATWGTVAFLIPTEIWSSDLRAQGNGFGITGWAIGVGMTTLVNPIMFDVLENRTYFLFAGLNLLWVPVVFLFYPETSGRSLESIDALFAANSIFNTNMERSYMAHGDVSAERGNHDSQVASASDSGSKPGPPESVEKLQV
;
A
#
# COMPACT_ATOMS: atom_id res chain seq x y z
N MET A 1 2.86 -0.33 -11.38
CA MET A 1 3.96 -0.52 -12.36
C MET A 1 4.53 0.82 -12.85
N GLY A 2 3.73 1.72 -13.43
CA GLY A 2 4.21 3.01 -13.97
C GLY A 2 5.01 3.88 -12.99
N GLY A 3 4.66 3.84 -11.69
CA GLY A 3 5.40 4.55 -10.65
C GLY A 3 6.88 4.15 -10.52
N ALA A 4 7.19 2.85 -10.52
CA ALA A 4 8.59 2.39 -10.45
C ALA A 4 9.42 2.81 -11.66
N LEU A 5 8.82 2.78 -12.86
CA LEU A 5 9.50 3.23 -14.09
C LEU A 5 9.76 4.74 -14.08
N ALA A 6 8.81 5.53 -13.59
CA ALA A 6 8.98 6.97 -13.42
C ALA A 6 10.11 7.28 -12.42
N LEU A 7 10.12 6.59 -11.26
CA LEU A 7 11.17 6.77 -10.26
C LEU A 7 12.55 6.30 -10.77
N PHE A 8 12.60 5.22 -11.56
CA PHE A 8 13.83 4.77 -12.24
C PHE A 8 14.36 5.87 -13.17
N ALA A 9 13.52 6.40 -14.05
CA ALA A 9 13.92 7.44 -15.00
C ALA A 9 14.42 8.71 -14.29
N VAL A 10 13.70 9.15 -13.25
CA VAL A 10 14.09 10.34 -12.48
C VAL A 10 15.42 10.14 -11.75
N ASN A 11 15.64 8.98 -11.12
CA ASN A 11 16.92 8.69 -10.46
C ASN A 11 18.08 8.58 -11.45
N LEU A 12 17.85 8.01 -12.64
CA LEU A 12 18.86 7.93 -13.69
C LEU A 12 19.27 9.33 -14.18
N ILE A 13 18.30 10.21 -14.39
CA ILE A 13 18.53 11.60 -14.81
C ILE A 13 19.22 12.38 -13.68
N ALA A 14 18.79 12.21 -12.43
CA ALA A 14 19.41 12.88 -11.27
C ALA A 14 20.87 12.46 -11.07
N GLY A 15 21.18 11.16 -11.17
CA GLY A 15 22.56 10.67 -11.09
C GLY A 15 23.44 11.19 -12.23
N SER A 16 22.91 11.24 -13.46
CA SER A 16 23.62 11.78 -14.63
C SER A 16 23.85 13.30 -14.51
N LEU A 17 22.87 14.02 -13.98
CA LEU A 17 22.95 15.47 -13.73
C LEU A 17 23.99 15.80 -12.66
N TYR A 18 24.08 14.96 -11.62
CA TYR A 18 25.09 15.09 -10.57
C TYR A 18 26.51 14.98 -11.15
N GLU A 19 26.76 13.99 -12.01
CA GLU A 19 28.04 13.86 -12.71
C GLU A 19 28.34 15.05 -13.64
N GLY A 20 27.34 15.49 -14.42
CA GLY A 20 27.48 16.63 -15.30
C GLY A 20 27.81 17.93 -14.56
N SER A 21 27.20 18.14 -13.39
CA SER A 21 27.48 19.29 -12.51
C SER A 21 28.90 19.26 -11.96
N ARG A 22 29.42 18.07 -11.60
CA ARG A 22 30.80 17.91 -11.11
C ARG A 22 31.85 18.10 -12.21
N ALA A 23 31.57 17.65 -13.43
CA ALA A 23 32.47 17.81 -14.56
C ALA A 23 32.57 19.27 -15.04
N HIS A 24 31.50 20.06 -14.88
CA HIS A 24 31.41 21.44 -15.34
C HIS A 24 30.88 22.37 -14.24
N PRO A 25 31.69 22.66 -13.21
CA PRO A 25 31.28 23.50 -12.08
C PRO A 25 30.95 24.94 -12.49
N ASP A 26 31.50 25.41 -13.61
CA ASP A 26 31.19 26.70 -14.24
C ASP A 26 29.73 26.82 -14.71
N ARG A 27 29.05 25.69 -14.93
CA ARG A 27 27.65 25.62 -15.37
C ARG A 27 26.68 25.16 -14.27
N ALA A 28 27.12 25.11 -13.02
CA ALA A 28 26.28 24.66 -11.89
C ALA A 28 24.93 25.38 -11.79
N SER A 29 24.88 26.68 -12.12
CA SER A 29 23.65 27.48 -12.12
C SER A 29 22.62 27.03 -13.16
N GLN A 30 23.05 26.37 -14.24
CA GLN A 30 22.17 25.82 -15.28
C GLN A 30 21.61 24.46 -14.88
N PHE A 31 22.35 23.68 -14.08
CA PHE A 31 21.92 22.36 -13.62
C PHE A 31 20.97 22.42 -12.41
N ALA A 32 21.08 23.46 -11.57
CA ALA A 32 20.26 23.58 -10.35
C ALA A 32 18.74 23.57 -10.58
N PRO A 33 18.17 24.31 -11.56
CA PRO A 33 16.73 24.26 -11.82
C PRO A 33 16.25 22.87 -12.26
N VAL A 34 17.07 22.16 -13.05
CA VAL A 34 16.75 20.80 -13.52
C VAL A 34 16.77 19.82 -12.35
N ALA A 35 17.74 19.94 -11.43
CA ALA A 35 17.82 19.11 -10.24
C ALA A 35 16.59 19.28 -9.34
N VAL A 36 16.16 20.53 -9.13
CA VAL A 36 14.96 20.86 -8.36
C VAL A 36 13.70 20.30 -9.04
N ALA A 37 13.57 20.44 -10.35
CA ALA A 37 12.44 19.87 -11.10
C ALA A 37 12.38 18.34 -10.97
N MET A 38 13.53 17.66 -11.05
CA MET A 38 13.60 16.20 -10.86
C MET A 38 13.22 15.79 -9.43
N LEU A 39 13.62 16.56 -8.41
CA LEU A 39 13.20 16.31 -7.03
C LEU A 39 11.68 16.40 -6.86
N PHE A 40 11.04 17.42 -7.44
CA PHE A 40 9.58 17.52 -7.41
C PHE A 40 8.89 16.40 -8.17
N LEU A 41 9.42 16.03 -9.35
CA LEU A 41 8.87 14.94 -10.14
C LEU A 41 9.00 13.59 -9.43
N PHE A 42 10.12 13.36 -8.72
CA PHE A 42 10.31 12.21 -7.85
C PHE A 42 9.22 12.18 -6.76
N ASN A 43 9.05 13.27 -6.03
CA ASN A 43 8.07 13.36 -4.94
C ASN A 43 6.63 13.15 -5.44
N LEU A 44 6.27 13.76 -6.57
CA LEU A 44 4.95 13.62 -7.17
C LEU A 44 4.68 12.18 -7.61
N SER A 45 5.64 11.56 -8.30
CA SER A 45 5.52 10.18 -8.78
C SER A 45 5.44 9.20 -7.62
N TYR A 46 6.26 9.41 -6.59
CA TYR A 46 6.24 8.61 -5.37
C TYR A 46 4.90 8.74 -4.66
N ALA A 47 4.44 9.97 -4.38
CA ALA A 47 3.17 10.22 -3.69
C ALA A 47 1.97 9.62 -4.44
N ALA A 48 1.91 9.78 -5.76
CA ALA A 48 0.80 9.27 -6.57
C ALA A 48 0.75 7.74 -6.68
N THR A 49 1.87 7.05 -6.42
CA THR A 49 1.96 5.59 -6.60
C THR A 49 2.32 4.89 -5.30
N TRP A 50 3.61 4.78 -4.98
CA TRP A 50 4.09 4.05 -3.82
C TRP A 50 3.61 4.62 -2.49
N GLY A 51 3.53 5.95 -2.39
CA GLY A 51 3.09 6.65 -1.20
C GLY A 51 1.64 6.35 -0.83
N THR A 52 0.73 6.31 -1.79
CA THR A 52 -0.69 6.00 -1.56
C THR A 52 -0.92 4.49 -1.44
N VAL A 53 -0.36 3.70 -2.37
CA VAL A 53 -0.59 2.25 -2.44
C VAL A 53 -0.06 1.54 -1.19
N ALA A 54 1.06 1.97 -0.61
CA ALA A 54 1.63 1.33 0.57
C ALA A 54 0.71 1.38 1.80
N PHE A 55 -0.11 2.43 1.94
CA PHE A 55 -1.09 2.53 3.02
C PHE A 55 -2.45 1.97 2.64
N LEU A 56 -2.76 1.90 1.34
CA LEU A 56 -4.01 1.35 0.86
C LEU A 56 -4.05 -0.18 0.98
N ILE A 57 -3.01 -0.88 0.52
CA ILE A 57 -3.01 -2.34 0.45
C ILE A 57 -3.26 -3.02 1.81
N PRO A 58 -2.60 -2.63 2.92
CA PRO A 58 -2.91 -3.20 4.24
C PRO A 58 -4.40 -3.12 4.55
N THR A 59 -5.06 -2.01 4.20
CA THR A 59 -6.50 -1.86 4.49
C THR A 59 -7.38 -2.79 3.67
N GLU A 60 -6.90 -3.35 2.56
CA GLU A 60 -7.67 -4.17 1.61
C GLU A 60 -7.38 -5.67 1.72
N ILE A 61 -6.17 -6.06 2.13
CA ILE A 61 -5.76 -7.48 2.16
C ILE A 61 -6.22 -8.23 3.42
N TRP A 62 -6.48 -7.51 4.51
CA TRP A 62 -6.87 -8.14 5.76
C TRP A 62 -8.38 -8.40 5.80
N SER A 63 -8.76 -9.61 6.21
CA SER A 63 -10.15 -9.93 6.54
C SER A 63 -10.70 -8.96 7.59
N SER A 64 -12.01 -8.75 7.59
CA SER A 64 -12.69 -7.73 8.42
C SER A 64 -12.27 -7.78 9.89
N ASP A 65 -12.20 -8.98 10.45
CA ASP A 65 -11.93 -9.21 11.88
C ASP A 65 -10.48 -8.86 12.28
N LEU A 66 -9.52 -9.00 11.37
CA LEU A 66 -8.09 -8.78 11.63
C LEU A 66 -7.57 -7.45 11.10
N ARG A 67 -8.41 -6.68 10.40
CA ARG A 67 -8.01 -5.46 9.69
C ARG A 67 -7.29 -4.43 10.56
N ALA A 68 -7.79 -4.20 11.77
CA ALA A 68 -7.16 -3.24 12.69
C ALA A 68 -5.75 -3.65 13.10
N GLN A 69 -5.56 -4.93 13.44
CA GLN A 69 -4.26 -5.47 13.84
C GLN A 69 -3.28 -5.52 12.66
N GLY A 70 -3.77 -6.00 11.50
CA GLY A 70 -2.99 -6.08 10.27
C GLY A 70 -2.54 -4.71 9.76
N ASN A 71 -3.39 -3.69 9.84
CA ASN A 71 -3.00 -2.31 9.55
C ASN A 71 -1.91 -1.81 10.50
N GLY A 72 -2.00 -2.13 11.79
CA GLY A 72 -0.97 -1.83 12.77
C GLY A 72 0.40 -2.38 12.37
N PHE A 73 0.46 -3.65 11.97
CA PHE A 73 1.70 -4.27 11.45
C PHE A 73 2.22 -3.57 10.19
N GLY A 74 1.33 -3.20 9.27
CA GLY A 74 1.68 -2.43 8.07
C GLY A 74 2.36 -1.10 8.41
N ILE A 75 1.79 -0.33 9.34
CA ILE A 75 2.36 0.94 9.80
C ILE A 75 3.70 0.73 10.52
N THR A 76 3.80 -0.29 11.38
CA THR A 76 5.07 -0.60 12.06
C THR A 76 6.18 -0.96 11.07
N GLY A 77 5.88 -1.81 10.09
CA GLY A 77 6.83 -2.17 9.03
C GLY A 77 7.28 -0.96 8.22
N TRP A 78 6.35 -0.09 7.84
CA TRP A 78 6.66 1.16 7.16
C TRP A 78 7.57 2.08 8.01
N ALA A 79 7.26 2.24 9.30
CA ALA A 79 8.03 3.09 10.20
C ALA A 79 9.48 2.60 10.37
N ILE A 80 9.69 1.28 10.49
CA ILE A 80 11.02 0.67 10.53
C ILE A 80 11.77 0.94 9.22
N GLY A 81 11.10 0.76 8.08
CA GLY A 81 11.69 1.00 6.76
C GLY A 81 12.15 2.46 6.57
N VAL A 82 11.29 3.42 6.92
CA VAL A 82 11.61 4.86 6.86
C VAL A 82 12.74 5.20 7.85
N GLY A 83 12.69 4.69 9.07
CA GLY A 83 13.73 4.90 10.09
C GLY A 83 15.09 4.41 9.62
N MET A 84 15.17 3.17 9.13
CA MET A 84 16.40 2.60 8.57
C MET A 84 16.93 3.41 7.38
N THR A 85 16.06 3.77 6.44
CA THR A 85 16.45 4.53 5.24
C THR A 85 16.99 5.91 5.61
N THR A 86 16.39 6.57 6.60
CA THR A 86 16.84 7.90 7.08
C THR A 86 18.24 7.84 7.68
N LEU A 87 18.58 6.74 8.37
CA LEU A 87 19.91 6.53 8.96
C LEU A 87 20.96 6.11 7.93
N VAL A 88 20.59 5.26 6.97
CA VAL A 88 21.50 4.69 5.97
C VAL A 88 21.80 5.65 4.83
N ASN A 89 20.82 6.44 4.38
CA ASN A 89 20.98 7.37 3.26
C ASN A 89 22.17 8.33 3.40
N PRO A 90 22.38 9.06 4.51
CA PRO A 90 23.51 9.98 4.61
C PRO A 90 24.86 9.25 4.51
N ILE A 91 24.99 8.07 5.12
CA ILE A 91 26.20 7.24 5.04
C ILE A 91 26.44 6.80 3.58
N MET A 92 25.38 6.41 2.89
CA MET A 92 25.48 5.99 1.50
C MET A 92 25.87 7.13 0.57
N PHE A 93 25.30 8.33 0.74
CA PHE A 93 25.70 9.50 -0.05
C PHE A 93 27.13 9.96 0.23
N ASP A 94 27.66 9.75 1.44
CA ASP A 94 29.05 10.06 1.78
C ASP A 94 30.04 9.09 1.11
N VAL A 95 29.74 7.80 1.09
CA VAL A 95 30.66 6.76 0.56
C VAL A 95 30.49 6.54 -0.94
N LEU A 96 29.25 6.50 -1.42
CA LEU A 96 28.91 6.14 -2.82
C LEU A 96 28.65 7.37 -3.70
N GLU A 97 28.46 8.56 -3.13
CA GLU A 97 28.15 9.81 -3.84
C GLU A 97 27.06 9.61 -4.91
N ASN A 98 27.42 9.76 -6.19
CA ASN A 98 26.53 9.64 -7.35
C ASN A 98 25.97 8.22 -7.56
N ARG A 99 26.71 7.19 -7.15
CA ARG A 99 26.38 5.76 -7.39
C ARG A 99 25.11 5.39 -6.64
N THR A 100 24.81 6.10 -5.56
CA THR A 100 23.59 5.99 -4.76
C THR A 100 22.32 6.16 -5.62
N TYR A 101 22.31 7.11 -6.56
CA TYR A 101 21.17 7.32 -7.45
C TYR A 101 20.93 6.13 -8.38
N PHE A 102 22.00 5.55 -8.93
CA PHE A 102 21.91 4.37 -9.81
C PHE A 102 21.51 3.12 -9.02
N LEU A 103 21.95 2.98 -7.77
CA LEU A 103 21.52 1.91 -6.88
C LEU A 103 20.00 2.01 -6.61
N PHE A 104 19.50 3.19 -6.27
CA PHE A 104 18.06 3.39 -6.08
C PHE A 104 17.26 3.17 -7.36
N ALA A 105 17.77 3.56 -8.52
CA ALA A 105 17.15 3.24 -9.79
C ALA A 105 17.01 1.71 -9.96
N GLY A 106 18.10 0.95 -9.75
CA GLY A 106 18.08 -0.51 -9.81
C GLY A 106 17.09 -1.14 -8.82
N LEU A 107 17.06 -0.67 -7.57
CA LEU A 107 16.12 -1.15 -6.55
C LEU A 107 14.66 -0.87 -6.93
N ASN A 108 14.36 0.29 -7.53
CA ASN A 108 13.01 0.59 -8.03
C ASN A 108 12.57 -0.39 -9.13
N LEU A 109 13.50 -0.81 -10.00
CA LEU A 109 13.21 -1.79 -11.03
C LEU A 109 13.05 -3.21 -10.46
N LEU A 110 13.81 -3.56 -9.41
CA LEU A 110 13.69 -4.85 -8.71
C LEU A 110 12.30 -5.04 -8.07
N TRP A 111 11.66 -3.96 -7.64
CA TRP A 111 10.31 -4.03 -7.07
C TRP A 111 9.23 -4.35 -8.10
N VAL A 112 9.47 -4.12 -9.40
CA VAL A 112 8.53 -4.42 -10.49
C VAL A 112 8.14 -5.91 -10.52
N PRO A 113 9.08 -6.87 -10.66
CA PRO A 113 8.71 -8.29 -10.65
C PRO A 113 8.14 -8.76 -9.31
N VAL A 114 8.60 -8.18 -8.19
CA VAL A 114 8.08 -8.54 -6.86
C VAL A 114 6.58 -8.20 -6.76
N VAL A 115 6.20 -6.97 -7.09
CA VAL A 115 4.79 -6.57 -7.08
C VAL A 115 3.99 -7.37 -8.09
N PHE A 116 4.52 -7.61 -9.29
CA PHE A 116 3.81 -8.38 -10.32
C PHE A 116 3.49 -9.82 -9.87
N LEU A 117 4.44 -10.47 -9.18
CA LEU A 117 4.31 -11.88 -8.80
C LEU A 117 3.58 -12.09 -7.46
N PHE A 118 3.70 -11.17 -6.50
CA PHE A 118 3.22 -11.40 -5.14
C PHE A 118 2.01 -10.55 -4.74
N TYR A 119 1.79 -9.38 -5.36
CA TYR A 119 0.67 -8.52 -5.00
C TYR A 119 -0.53 -8.83 -5.90
N PRO A 120 -1.64 -9.31 -5.32
CA PRO A 120 -2.86 -9.50 -6.08
C PRO A 120 -3.60 -8.17 -6.30
N GLU A 121 -4.35 -8.09 -7.39
CA GLU A 121 -5.19 -6.93 -7.70
C GLU A 121 -6.42 -6.95 -6.79
N THR A 122 -6.59 -5.90 -6.00
CA THR A 122 -7.68 -5.74 -5.03
C THR A 122 -8.78 -4.80 -5.52
N SER A 123 -8.56 -4.08 -6.63
CA SER A 123 -9.51 -3.11 -7.15
C SER A 123 -10.85 -3.74 -7.57
N GLY A 124 -11.95 -3.11 -7.17
CA GLY A 124 -13.31 -3.51 -7.57
C GLY A 124 -13.83 -4.79 -6.91
N ARG A 125 -13.17 -5.29 -5.86
CA ARG A 125 -13.58 -6.49 -5.12
C ARG A 125 -14.24 -6.12 -3.80
N SER A 126 -15.23 -6.91 -3.37
CA SER A 126 -15.82 -6.73 -2.05
C SER A 126 -14.83 -7.22 -0.98
N LEU A 127 -14.78 -6.52 0.16
CA LEU A 127 -13.90 -6.88 1.27
C LEU A 127 -14.17 -8.29 1.82
N GLU A 128 -15.40 -8.78 1.68
CA GLU A 128 -15.82 -10.12 2.10
C GLU A 128 -15.32 -11.23 1.15
N SER A 129 -15.07 -10.89 -0.11
CA SER A 129 -14.55 -11.83 -1.12
C SER A 129 -13.02 -11.94 -1.13
N ILE A 130 -12.32 -11.07 -0.37
CA ILE A 130 -10.85 -11.10 -0.25
C ILE A 130 -10.38 -12.41 0.40
N ASP A 131 -11.16 -13.01 1.29
CA ASP A 131 -10.79 -14.29 1.90
C ASP A 131 -10.69 -15.42 0.86
N ALA A 132 -11.48 -15.37 -0.23
CA ALA A 132 -11.41 -16.32 -1.33
C ALA A 132 -10.12 -16.17 -2.17
N LEU A 133 -9.52 -14.97 -2.17
CA LEU A 133 -8.24 -14.68 -2.83
C LEU A 133 -7.08 -15.38 -2.11
N PHE A 134 -7.10 -15.36 -0.77
CA PHE A 134 -6.07 -15.97 0.09
C PHE A 134 -6.34 -17.45 0.42
N ALA A 135 -7.48 -18.01 -0.01
CA ALA A 135 -7.77 -19.44 0.12
C ALA A 135 -6.84 -20.33 -0.74
N ALA A 136 -6.12 -19.75 -1.70
CA ALA A 136 -5.13 -20.47 -2.49
C ALA A 136 -3.90 -20.88 -1.64
N ASN A 137 -3.50 -22.15 -1.71
CA ASN A 137 -2.24 -22.65 -1.11
C ASN A 137 -1.00 -22.23 -1.93
N SER A 138 -0.91 -20.98 -2.34
CA SER A 138 0.20 -20.46 -3.14
C SER A 138 0.41 -18.97 -2.90
N ILE A 139 1.67 -18.57 -2.77
CA ILE A 139 2.11 -17.18 -2.60
C ILE A 139 2.07 -16.36 -3.91
N PHE A 140 1.96 -17.03 -5.06
CA PHE A 140 1.94 -16.36 -6.36
C PHE A 140 0.55 -15.82 -6.71
N ASN A 141 0.52 -14.57 -7.14
CA ASN A 141 -0.67 -13.83 -7.58
C ASN A 141 -1.51 -14.61 -8.59
N THR A 142 -0.89 -15.25 -9.58
CA THR A 142 -1.61 -16.02 -10.61
C THR A 142 -2.49 -17.14 -10.03
N ASN A 143 -2.09 -17.75 -8.92
CA ASN A 143 -2.85 -18.82 -8.28
C ASN A 143 -3.93 -18.26 -7.34
N MET A 144 -3.65 -17.14 -6.66
CA MET A 144 -4.65 -16.40 -5.88
C MET A 144 -5.80 -15.93 -6.78
N GLU A 145 -5.48 -15.39 -7.95
CA GLU A 145 -6.45 -14.93 -8.93
C GLU A 145 -7.36 -16.06 -9.44
N ARG A 146 -6.80 -17.25 -9.68
CA ARG A 146 -7.59 -18.44 -10.04
C ARG A 146 -8.54 -18.87 -8.92
N SER A 147 -8.09 -18.82 -7.68
CA SER A 147 -8.93 -19.16 -6.51
C SER A 147 -10.11 -18.20 -6.37
N TYR A 148 -9.85 -16.90 -6.55
CA TYR A 148 -10.90 -15.90 -6.57
C TYR A 148 -11.93 -16.14 -7.69
N MET A 149 -11.48 -16.45 -8.90
CA MET A 149 -12.41 -16.78 -10.01
C MET A 149 -13.26 -18.04 -9.73
N ALA A 150 -12.75 -18.99 -8.94
CA ALA A 150 -13.47 -20.20 -8.61
C ALA A 150 -14.48 -20.03 -7.45
N HIS A 151 -14.21 -19.13 -6.50
CA HIS A 151 -14.93 -19.08 -5.22
C HIS A 151 -15.35 -17.68 -4.74
N GLY A 152 -15.04 -16.62 -5.50
CA GLY A 152 -15.24 -15.21 -5.11
C GLY A 152 -16.71 -14.83 -4.95
N ASP A 153 -17.54 -15.16 -5.94
CA ASP A 153 -18.97 -14.78 -5.94
C ASP A 153 -19.77 -15.49 -4.84
N VAL A 154 -19.48 -16.78 -4.61
CA VAL A 154 -20.16 -17.59 -3.57
C VAL A 154 -19.84 -17.08 -2.17
N SER A 155 -18.61 -16.61 -1.96
CA SER A 155 -18.18 -16.06 -0.66
C SER A 155 -18.81 -14.70 -0.39
N ALA A 156 -18.99 -13.87 -1.43
CA ALA A 156 -19.68 -12.59 -1.34
C ALA A 156 -21.18 -12.75 -1.03
N GLU A 157 -21.87 -13.69 -1.68
CA GLU A 157 -23.30 -13.95 -1.41
C GLU A 157 -23.53 -14.48 0.01
N ARG A 158 -22.66 -15.37 0.50
CA ARG A 158 -22.77 -15.95 1.84
C ARG A 158 -22.53 -14.92 2.94
N GLY A 159 -21.51 -14.07 2.80
CA GLY A 159 -21.24 -12.98 3.76
C GLY A 159 -22.42 -12.01 3.88
N ASN A 160 -23.07 -11.68 2.76
CA ASN A 160 -24.23 -10.81 2.74
C ASN A 160 -25.46 -11.46 3.41
N HIS A 161 -25.65 -12.76 3.23
CA HIS A 161 -26.72 -13.52 3.90
C HIS A 161 -26.50 -13.59 5.42
N ASP A 162 -25.28 -13.90 5.88
CA ASP A 162 -24.97 -13.97 7.32
C ASP A 162 -25.12 -12.61 8.00
N SER A 163 -24.78 -11.52 7.31
CA SER A 163 -24.99 -10.14 7.77
C SER A 163 -26.48 -9.76 7.86
N GLN A 164 -27.30 -10.20 6.91
CA GLN A 164 -28.75 -9.99 6.95
C GLN A 164 -29.41 -10.78 8.09
N VAL A 165 -28.99 -12.02 8.32
CA VAL A 165 -29.50 -12.84 9.43
C VAL A 165 -29.10 -12.24 10.79
N ALA A 166 -27.85 -11.77 10.92
CA ALA A 166 -27.38 -11.10 12.14
C ALA A 166 -28.19 -9.81 12.43
N SER A 167 -28.39 -8.94 11.43
CA SER A 167 -29.17 -7.71 11.59
C SER A 167 -30.66 -7.96 11.86
N ALA A 168 -31.24 -8.99 11.25
CA ALA A 168 -32.62 -9.40 11.54
C ALA A 168 -32.77 -9.91 12.99
N SER A 169 -31.79 -10.66 13.49
CA SER A 169 -31.79 -11.17 14.87
C SER A 169 -31.67 -10.06 15.93
N ASP A 170 -30.88 -9.02 15.66
CA ASP A 170 -30.69 -7.87 16.56
C ASP A 170 -31.91 -6.93 16.60
N SER A 171 -32.68 -6.87 15.49
CA SER A 171 -33.95 -6.12 15.44
C SER A 171 -35.09 -6.78 16.23
N GLY A 172 -35.00 -8.09 16.48
CA GLY A 172 -36.03 -8.89 17.16
C GLY A 172 -35.93 -8.95 18.69
N SER A 173 -34.86 -8.43 19.30
CA SER A 173 -34.58 -8.65 20.73
C SER A 173 -34.64 -7.41 21.64
N LYS A 174 -35.29 -6.31 21.24
CA LYS A 174 -35.52 -5.19 22.17
C LYS A 174 -36.61 -5.57 23.18
N PRO A 175 -36.30 -5.72 24.50
CA PRO A 175 -37.35 -5.78 25.50
C PRO A 175 -38.01 -4.39 25.51
N GLY A 176 -39.33 -4.35 25.33
CA GLY A 176 -40.09 -3.11 25.50
C GLY A 176 -39.83 -2.51 26.89
N PRO A 177 -39.82 -1.16 27.01
CA PRO A 177 -39.59 -0.52 28.30
C PRO A 177 -40.66 -0.98 29.30
N PRO A 178 -40.31 -1.20 30.58
CA PRO A 178 -41.27 -1.65 31.58
C PRO A 178 -42.37 -0.60 31.71
N GLU A 179 -43.59 -1.01 31.42
CA GLU A 179 -44.82 -0.23 31.60
C GLU A 179 -44.95 0.06 33.10
N SER A 180 -44.75 1.33 33.47
CA SER A 180 -44.93 1.80 34.84
C SER A 180 -46.41 1.71 35.21
N VAL A 181 -46.76 0.61 35.89
CA VAL A 181 -48.09 0.43 36.50
C VAL A 181 -48.21 1.38 37.68
N GLU A 182 -48.66 2.59 37.37
CA GLU A 182 -49.32 3.45 38.35
C GLU A 182 -50.66 2.81 38.72
N LYS A 183 -50.80 2.37 39.97
CA LYS A 183 -52.08 2.33 40.70
C LYS A 183 -51.92 1.97 42.20
N LEU A 184 -52.40 2.92 43.00
CA LEU A 184 -53.30 2.76 44.16
C LEU A 184 -52.72 2.53 45.58
N GLN A 185 -53.01 3.55 46.42
CA GLN A 185 -53.30 3.55 47.87
C GLN A 185 -52.07 3.38 48.79
N VAL A 186 -51.78 4.28 49.73
CA VAL A 186 -52.63 5.01 50.70
C VAL A 186 -52.07 6.42 50.95
#